data_AF-A0A6M1TNR2-F1
#
_entry.id   AF-A0A6M1TNR2-F1
#
_cell.length_a   1.000
_cell.length_b   1.000
_cell.length_c   1.000
_cell.angle_alpha   90.00
_cell.angle_beta   90.00
_cell.angle_gamma   90.00
#
_symmetry.space_group_name_H-M   'P 1'
#
loop_
_entity.id
_entity.type
_entity.pdbx_description
1 polymer ?
#
loop_
_entity_poly.entity_id
_entity_poly.type
_entity_poly.pdbx_seq_one_letter_code
_entity_poly.pdbx_strand_id
1 'polypeptide(L)'
;MKTLTSTELRANLSAVMDRVNDDHEPVIVTRAGGKPVVMVSLEDWSSMDETTYLTASPANKAALDRAIADFKASVPGIVKTMEELEAFEKE
;
A
#
# COMPACT_ATOMS: atom_id res chain seq x y z
N MET A 1 -12.37 0.99 9.73
CA MET A 1 -11.92 -0.37 10.10
C MET A 1 -13.08 -1.08 10.79
N LYS A 2 -13.63 -2.12 10.17
CA LYS A 2 -14.80 -2.85 10.68
C LYS A 2 -14.36 -4.05 11.52
N THR A 3 -15.10 -4.35 12.60
CA THR A 3 -14.85 -5.52 13.44
C THR A 3 -15.96 -6.54 13.25
N LEU A 4 -15.59 -7.79 13.00
CA LEU A 4 -16.50 -8.92 12.87
C LEU A 4 -16.11 -10.02 13.86
N THR A 5 -17.08 -10.82 14.28
CA THR A 5 -16.82 -12.08 14.96
C THR A 5 -16.43 -13.17 13.96
N SER A 6 -15.71 -14.19 14.42
CA SER A 6 -15.34 -15.34 13.58
C SER A 6 -16.54 -16.11 13.05
N THR A 7 -17.71 -15.96 13.68
CA THR A 7 -18.97 -16.56 13.24
C THR A 7 -19.56 -15.77 12.07
N GLU A 8 -19.64 -14.44 12.19
CA GLU A 8 -20.11 -13.56 11.11
C GLU A 8 -19.23 -13.65 9.87
N LEU A 9 -17.90 -13.72 10.06
CA LEU A 9 -16.96 -13.90 8.96
C LEU A 9 -17.22 -15.21 8.22
N ARG A 10 -17.40 -16.33 8.93
CA ARG A 10 -17.65 -17.63 8.29
C ARG A 10 -18.96 -17.64 7.51
N ALA A 11 -19.99 -16.98 8.02
CA ALA A 11 -21.28 -16.89 7.34
C ALA A 11 -21.23 -16.04 6.07
N ASN A 12 -20.28 -15.10 5.97
CA ASN A 12 -20.24 -14.10 4.89
C ASN A 12 -18.85 -14.01 4.22
N LEU A 13 -18.07 -15.09 4.21
CA LEU A 13 -16.64 -15.05 3.89
C LEU A 13 -16.36 -14.40 2.53
N SER A 14 -17.05 -14.85 1.47
CA SER A 14 -16.86 -14.31 0.11
C SER A 14 -17.15 -12.81 0.04
N ALA A 15 -18.30 -12.37 0.55
CA ALA A 15 -18.67 -10.96 0.52
C ALA A 15 -17.72 -10.07 1.34
N VAL A 16 -17.16 -10.60 2.45
CA VAL A 16 -16.15 -9.89 3.23
C VAL A 16 -14.83 -9.81 2.47
N MET A 17 -14.41 -10.88 1.78
CA MET A 17 -13.20 -10.87 0.94
C MET A 17 -13.33 -9.90 -0.23
N ASP A 18 -14.45 -9.91 -0.93
CA ASP A 18 -14.73 -8.99 -2.03
C ASP A 18 -14.63 -7.54 -1.54
N ARG A 19 -15.30 -7.23 -0.42
CA ARG A 19 -15.23 -5.89 0.18
C ARG A 19 -13.81 -5.49 0.59
N VAL A 20 -13.04 -6.39 1.19
CA VAL A 20 -11.66 -6.09 1.61
C VAL A 20 -10.77 -5.77 0.39
N ASN A 21 -11.00 -6.44 -0.73
CA ASN A 21 -10.28 -6.17 -1.98
C ASN A 21 -10.77 -4.87 -2.65
N ASP A 22 -12.08 -4.66 -2.75
CA ASP A 22 -12.66 -3.55 -3.50
C ASP A 22 -12.54 -2.20 -2.76
N ASP A 23 -12.78 -2.20 -1.44
CA ASP A 23 -12.76 -0.99 -0.62
C ASP A 23 -11.35 -0.67 -0.08
N HIS A 24 -10.38 -1.60 -0.22
CA HIS A 24 -9.05 -1.54 0.42
C HIS A 24 -9.14 -1.21 1.92
N GLU A 25 -10.18 -1.71 2.60
CA GLU A 25 -10.44 -1.44 4.01
C GLU A 25 -10.19 -2.71 4.86
N PRO A 26 -9.20 -2.70 5.78
CA PRO A 26 -8.94 -3.81 6.67
C PRO A 26 -10.12 -4.14 7.60
N VAL A 27 -10.31 -5.45 7.85
CA VAL A 27 -11.32 -5.96 8.78
C VAL A 27 -10.67 -6.68 9.95
N ILE A 28 -11.05 -6.33 11.17
CA ILE A 28 -10.65 -7.04 12.38
C ILE A 28 -11.60 -8.20 12.62
N VAL A 29 -11.06 -9.39 12.81
CA VAL A 29 -11.80 -10.61 13.11
C VAL A 29 -11.52 -11.02 14.55
N THR A 30 -12.56 -11.10 15.37
CA THR A 30 -12.48 -11.47 16.78
C THR A 30 -13.00 -12.89 16.99
N ARG A 31 -12.42 -13.61 17.96
CA ARG A 31 -12.87 -14.96 18.35
C ARG A 31 -13.10 -15.00 19.86
N ALA A 32 -14.18 -15.65 20.29
CA ALA A 32 -14.42 -15.88 21.71
C ALA A 32 -13.23 -16.62 22.34
N GLY A 33 -12.60 -16.00 23.34
CA GLY A 33 -11.43 -16.54 24.05
C GLY A 33 -10.12 -16.57 23.24
N GLY A 34 -10.09 -16.00 22.04
CA GLY A 34 -8.91 -15.96 21.18
C GLY A 34 -8.39 -14.54 20.96
N LYS A 35 -7.15 -14.42 20.47
CA LYS A 35 -6.60 -13.14 20.01
C LYS A 35 -7.26 -12.73 18.68
N PRO A 36 -7.52 -11.43 18.45
CA PRO A 36 -8.05 -10.96 17.18
C PRO A 36 -6.99 -11.08 16.06
N VAL A 37 -7.47 -11.14 14.83
CA VAL A 37 -6.64 -11.10 13.60
C VAL A 37 -7.16 -10.01 12.68
N VAL A 38 -6.34 -9.56 11.73
CA VAL A 38 -6.74 -8.60 10.70
C VAL A 38 -6.75 -9.31 9.35
N MET A 39 -7.80 -9.09 8.56
CA MET A 39 -7.87 -9.45 7.15
C MET A 39 -7.62 -8.19 6.33
N VAL A 40 -6.70 -8.30 5.38
CA VAL A 40 -6.30 -7.25 4.43
C VAL A 40 -6.28 -7.84 3.03
N SER A 41 -6.42 -7.00 2.00
CA SER A 41 -6.25 -7.45 0.63
C SER A 41 -4.78 -7.86 0.42
N LEU A 42 -4.55 -8.76 -0.53
CA LEU A 42 -3.18 -9.17 -0.86
C LEU A 42 -2.38 -8.00 -1.43
N GLU A 43 -3.03 -7.15 -2.23
CA GLU A 43 -2.43 -5.95 -2.81
C GLU A 43 -1.95 -4.99 -1.72
N ASP A 44 -2.81 -4.64 -0.76
CA ASP A 44 -2.44 -3.74 0.34
C ASP A 44 -1.31 -4.33 1.18
N TRP A 45 -1.36 -5.63 1.46
CA TRP A 45 -0.29 -6.32 2.19
C TRP A 45 1.06 -6.21 1.45
N SER A 46 1.07 -6.47 0.15
CA SER A 46 2.27 -6.34 -0.68
C SER A 46 2.78 -4.90 -0.77
N SER A 47 1.87 -3.93 -0.90
CA SER A 47 2.23 -2.50 -0.92
C SER A 47 2.79 -2.02 0.42
N MET A 48 2.33 -2.56 1.55
CA MET A 48 2.89 -2.25 2.87
C MET A 48 4.34 -2.73 3.00
N ASP A 49 4.66 -3.90 2.45
CA ASP A 49 6.03 -4.44 2.44
C ASP A 49 6.94 -3.60 1.54
N GLU A 50 6.46 -3.24 0.34
CA GLU A 50 7.19 -2.36 -0.58
C GLU A 50 7.39 -0.94 -0.01
N THR A 51 6.37 -0.36 0.63
CA THR A 51 6.48 0.95 1.29
C THR A 51 7.48 0.89 2.44
N THR A 52 7.44 -0.16 3.25
CA THR A 52 8.41 -0.38 4.33
C THR A 52 9.81 -0.50 3.76
N TYR A 53 10.00 -1.23 2.66
CA TYR A 53 11.27 -1.34 1.97
C TYR A 53 11.79 0.00 1.42
N LEU A 54 10.95 0.76 0.71
CA LEU A 54 11.32 2.06 0.14
C LEU A 54 11.63 3.11 1.21
N THR A 55 10.95 3.04 2.37
CA THR A 55 11.15 3.96 3.49
C THR A 55 12.21 3.50 4.49
N ALA A 56 12.74 2.28 4.38
CA ALA A 56 13.73 1.73 5.29
C ALA A 56 15.09 2.46 5.24
N SER A 57 15.45 3.04 4.08
CA SER A 57 16.65 3.89 3.96
C SER A 57 16.29 5.35 4.24
N PRO A 58 16.89 6.00 5.24
CA PRO A 58 16.68 7.43 5.50
C PRO A 58 16.99 8.31 4.28
N ALA A 59 17.96 7.90 3.45
CA ALA A 59 18.31 8.61 2.22
C ALA A 59 17.21 8.49 1.16
N ASN A 60 16.63 7.29 0.96
CA ASN A 60 15.55 7.08 0.00
C ASN A 60 14.28 7.79 0.44
N LYS A 61 13.95 7.71 1.74
CA LYS A 61 12.81 8.43 2.30
C LYS A 61 12.94 9.94 2.07
N ALA A 62 14.11 10.53 2.34
CA ALA A 62 14.34 11.96 2.14
C ALA A 62 14.23 12.37 0.65
N ALA A 63 14.71 11.53 -0.27
CA ALA A 63 14.57 11.76 -1.71
C ALA A 63 13.10 11.72 -2.16
N LEU A 64 12.34 10.72 -1.69
CA LEU A 64 10.92 10.58 -1.99
C LEU A 64 10.10 11.74 -1.42
N ASP A 65 10.33 12.12 -0.15
CA ASP A 65 9.65 13.24 0.50
C ASP A 65 9.90 14.56 -0.26
N ARG A 66 11.13 14.78 -0.76
CA ARG A 66 11.46 15.95 -1.59
C ARG A 66 10.70 15.93 -2.92
N ALA A 67 10.68 14.80 -3.61
CA ALA A 67 9.96 14.67 -4.88
C ALA A 67 8.45 14.94 -4.71
N ILE A 68 7.84 14.43 -3.64
CA ILE A 68 6.43 14.69 -3.31
C ILE A 68 6.21 16.19 -3.03
N ALA A 69 7.13 16.84 -2.32
CA ALA A 69 7.03 18.28 -2.02
C ALA A 69 7.13 19.13 -3.30
N ASP A 70 8.09 18.84 -4.17
CA ASP A 70 8.29 19.52 -5.45
C ASP A 70 7.06 19.34 -6.36
N PHE A 71 6.49 18.13 -6.42
CA PHE A 71 5.27 17.85 -7.16
C PHE A 71 4.07 18.66 -6.63
N LYS A 72 3.86 18.68 -5.31
CA LYS A 72 2.78 19.48 -4.68
C LYS A 72 2.96 20.98 -4.88
N ALA A 73 4.21 21.45 -4.94
CA ALA A 73 4.54 22.84 -5.22
C ALA A 73 4.48 23.18 -6.72
N SER A 74 4.08 22.24 -7.59
CA SER A 74 4.03 22.41 -9.05
C SER A 74 5.38 22.85 -9.65
N VAL A 75 6.48 22.42 -9.05
CA VAL A 75 7.82 22.63 -9.61
C VAL A 75 7.86 21.87 -10.95
N PRO A 76 8.22 22.52 -12.07
CA PRO A 76 8.27 21.87 -13.37
C PRO A 76 9.26 20.70 -13.35
N GLY A 77 8.76 19.49 -13.62
CA GLY A 77 9.60 18.31 -13.80
C GLY A 77 10.33 18.36 -15.14
N ILE A 78 11.52 17.75 -15.19
CA ILE A 78 12.18 17.49 -16.47
C ILE A 78 11.49 16.28 -17.09
N VAL A 79 10.64 16.51 -18.09
CA VAL A 79 10.04 15.43 -18.87
C VAL A 79 11.09 14.92 -19.85
N LYS A 80 11.44 13.64 -19.74
CA LYS A 80 12.28 12.93 -20.70
C LYS A 80 11.53 11.73 -21.23
N THR A 81 11.68 11.45 -22.50
CA THR A 81 11.24 10.21 -23.13
C THR A 81 12.14 9.05 -22.71
N MET A 82 11.67 7.81 -22.84
CA MET A 82 12.49 6.63 -22.56
C MET A 82 13.74 6.59 -23.45
N GLU A 83 13.61 6.97 -24.73
CA GLU A 83 14.74 7.05 -25.66
C GLU A 83 15.82 8.04 -25.19
N GLU A 84 15.42 9.21 -24.66
CA GLU A 84 16.35 10.19 -24.11
C GLU A 84 17.04 9.70 -22.83
N LEU A 85 16.36 8.89 -22.00
CA LEU A 85 16.94 8.33 -20.77
C LEU A 85 17.95 7.22 -21.07
N GLU A 86 17.64 6.34 -22.01
CA GLU A 86 18.54 5.26 -22.46
C GLU A 86 19.83 5.81 -23.09
N ALA A 87 19.77 7.00 -23.69
CA ALA A 87 20.95 7.67 -24.23
C ALA A 87 21.95 8.10 -23.13
N PHE A 88 21.50 8.41 -21.91
CA PHE A 88 22.38 8.76 -20.78
C PHE A 88 23.13 7.57 -20.18
N GLU A 89 22.69 6.34 -20.42
CA GLU A 89 23.37 5.13 -19.92
C GLU A 89 24.63 4.79 -20.74
N LYS A 90 24.77 5.39 -21.93
CA LYS A 90 25.86 5.11 -22.90
C LYS A 90 27.03 6.12 -22.86
N GLU A 91 26.98 7.11 -21.98
CA GLU A 91 28.10 8.02 -21.65
C GLU A 91 28.76 7.63 -20.31
#